data_AF-A0A1Y5DND1-F1
#
_entry.id   AF-A0A1Y5DND1-F1
#
_cell.length_a   1.000
_cell.length_b   1.000
_cell.length_c   1.000
_cell.angle_alpha   90.00
_cell.angle_beta   90.00
_cell.angle_gamma   90.00
#
_symmetry.space_group_name_H-M   'P 1'
#
loop_
_entity.id
_entity.type
_entity.pdbx_description
1 polymer ?
#
loop_
_entity_poly.entity_id
_entity_poly.type
_entity_poly.pdbx_seq_one_letter_code
_entity_poly.pdbx_strand_id
1 'polypeptide(L)' 'MEECFLISSFEDGYVVDDLMYEEAAIEYCSTVLDIPVEKIQTTSLDGDGLELVLANLNSEDIQDDWFVNLCKVSTKL' A
#
# COMPACT_ATOMS: atom_id res chain seq x y z
N MET A 1 3.84 -15.40 -0.25
CA MET A 1 3.59 -14.88 -1.61
C MET A 1 4.02 -13.43 -1.65
N GLU A 2 4.36 -12.93 -2.82
CA GLU A 2 4.72 -11.52 -3.06
C GLU A 2 3.70 -10.94 -4.05
N GLU A 3 3.24 -9.72 -3.80
CA GLU A 3 2.22 -9.04 -4.59
C GLU A 3 2.51 -7.54 -4.72
N CYS A 4 2.27 -6.98 -5.90
CA CYS A 4 2.54 -5.57 -6.20
C CYS A 4 1.25 -4.82 -6.54
N PHE A 5 1.14 -3.59 -6.01
CA PHE A 5 -0.02 -2.73 -6.18
C PHE A 5 0.40 -1.30 -6.52
N LEU A 6 -0.38 -0.65 -7.36
CA LEU A 6 -0.28 0.78 -7.67
C LEU A 6 -1.48 1.51 -7.08
N ILE A 7 -1.23 2.41 -6.14
CA ILE A 7 -2.23 3.28 -5.52
C ILE A 7 -2.14 4.65 -6.20
N SER A 8 -3.15 4.98 -7.01
CA SER A 8 -3.23 6.25 -7.73
C SER A 8 -4.34 7.18 -7.21
N SER A 9 -5.09 6.73 -6.19
CA SER A 9 -6.14 7.49 -5.52
C SER A 9 -5.85 7.53 -4.03
N PHE A 10 -5.58 8.72 -3.51
CA PHE A 10 -5.28 8.97 -2.10
C PHE A 10 -6.50 9.60 -1.41
N GLU A 11 -6.64 9.42 -0.10
CA GLU A 11 -7.71 10.06 0.66
C GLU A 11 -7.53 11.59 0.71
N ASP A 12 -8.66 12.29 0.75
CA ASP A 12 -8.70 13.75 0.82
C ASP A 12 -7.96 14.25 2.09
N GLY A 13 -6.92 15.08 1.88
CA GLY A 13 -6.15 15.71 2.96
C GLY A 13 -4.73 15.20 3.13
N TYR A 14 -4.31 14.17 2.38
CA TYR A 14 -2.90 13.75 2.36
C TYR A 14 -2.08 14.57 1.36
N VAL A 15 -0.87 14.95 1.76
CA VAL A 15 0.10 15.60 0.88
C VAL A 15 0.88 14.52 0.15
N VAL A 16 0.52 14.26 -1.11
CA VAL A 16 1.13 13.20 -1.92
C VAL A 16 2.65 13.36 -2.01
N ASP A 17 3.14 14.60 -2.07
CA ASP A 17 4.58 14.89 -2.10
C ASP A 17 5.34 14.33 -0.88
N ASP A 18 4.70 14.25 0.31
CA ASP A 18 5.35 13.72 1.50
C ASP A 18 5.57 12.19 1.40
N LEU A 19 4.78 11.49 0.57
CA LEU A 19 4.92 10.04 0.32
C LEU A 19 6.16 9.71 -0.52
N MET A 20 6.91 10.71 -0.99
CA MET A 20 8.21 10.49 -1.63
C MET A 20 9.25 9.91 -0.66
N TYR A 21 9.03 10.09 0.65
CA TYR A 21 9.84 9.48 1.69
C TYR A 21 9.24 8.12 2.05
N GLU A 22 10.04 7.06 1.91
CA GLU A 22 9.60 5.68 2.16
C GLU A 22 8.97 5.51 3.56
N GLU A 23 9.52 6.16 4.60
CA GLU A 23 8.94 6.11 5.96
C GLU A 23 7.52 6.67 6.01
N ALA A 24 7.26 7.79 5.33
CA ALA A 24 5.95 8.42 5.29
C ALA A 24 4.95 7.60 4.44
N ALA A 25 5.42 6.97 3.36
CA ALA A 25 4.62 6.05 2.56
C ALA A 25 4.24 4.77 3.32
N ILE A 26 5.17 4.20 4.09
CA ILE A 26 4.90 3.07 4.98
C ILE A 26 3.89 3.47 6.06
N GLU A 27 4.05 4.65 6.68
CA GLU A 27 3.10 5.17 7.67
C GLU A 27 1.70 5.33 7.07
N TYR A 28 1.58 5.89 5.86
CA TYR A 28 0.31 5.98 5.14
C TYR A 28 -0.32 4.60 4.91
N CYS A 29 0.45 3.64 4.38
CA CYS A 29 -0.05 2.28 4.14
C CYS A 29 -0.51 1.59 5.43
N SER A 30 0.21 1.79 6.53
CA SER A 30 -0.12 1.19 7.83
C SER A 30 -1.32 1.84 8.51
N THR A 31 -1.40 3.17 8.49
CA THR A 31 -2.38 3.93 9.27
C THR A 31 -3.67 4.23 8.52
N VAL A 32 -3.60 4.42 7.20
CA VAL A 32 -4.76 4.78 6.36
C VAL A 32 -5.31 3.56 5.64
N LEU A 33 -4.43 2.67 5.16
CA LEU A 33 -4.86 1.45 4.45
C LEU A 33 -4.92 0.21 5.37
N ASP A 34 -4.63 0.39 6.66
CA ASP A 34 -4.62 -0.68 7.69
C ASP A 34 -3.72 -1.88 7.32
N ILE A 35 -2.67 -1.65 6.53
CA ILE A 35 -1.78 -2.70 6.05
C ILE A 35 -0.75 -3.04 7.14
N PRO A 36 -0.62 -4.30 7.58
CA PRO A 36 0.37 -4.67 8.58
C PRO A 36 1.79 -4.38 8.08
N VAL A 37 2.58 -3.64 8.87
CA VAL A 37 3.92 -3.18 8.48
C VAL A 37 4.85 -4.34 8.10
N GLU A 38 4.72 -5.48 8.77
CA GLU A 38 5.49 -6.69 8.47
C GLU A 38 5.19 -7.31 7.10
N LYS A 39 4.07 -6.93 6.47
CA LYS A 39 3.71 -7.33 5.11
C LYS A 39 4.24 -6.37 4.08
N ILE A 40 4.57 -5.13 4.45
CA ILE A 40 5.13 -4.13 3.55
C ILE A 40 6.60 -4.41 3.32
N GLN A 41 6.97 -4.73 2.08
CA GLN A 41 8.36 -4.98 1.70
C GLN A 41 9.06 -3.68 1.31
N THR A 42 8.45 -2.90 0.41
CA THR A 42 8.95 -1.62 -0.09
C THR A 42 7.81 -0.75 -0.54
N THR A 43 8.02 0.57 -0.51
CA THR A 43 7.12 1.56 -1.11
C THR A 43 7.92 2.51 -1.99
N SER A 44 7.34 2.93 -3.12
CA SER A 44 7.98 3.87 -4.03
C SER A 44 6.93 4.76 -4.68
N LEU A 45 7.02 6.06 -4.48
CA LEU A 45 6.17 7.02 -5.17
C LEU A 45 6.82 7.43 -6.49
N ASP A 46 6.08 7.31 -7.58
CA ASP A 46 6.46 7.84 -8.88
C ASP A 46 5.33 8.68 -9.52
N GLY A 47 5.47 9.02 -10.81
CA GLY A 47 4.50 9.86 -11.52
C GLY A 47 3.13 9.21 -11.73
N ASP A 48 3.03 7.88 -11.64
CA ASP A 48 1.80 7.12 -11.86
C ASP A 48 1.08 6.79 -10.54
N GLY A 49 1.80 6.82 -9.41
CA GLY A 49 1.21 6.69 -8.08
C GLY A 49 2.21 6.13 -7.05
N LEU A 50 1.66 5.60 -5.95
CA LEU A 50 2.44 4.88 -4.95
C LEU A 50 2.47 3.39 -5.30
N GLU A 51 3.64 2.91 -5.70
CA GLU A 51 3.92 1.49 -5.80
C GLU A 51 4.14 0.90 -4.41
N LEU A 52 3.39 -0.15 -4.11
CA LEU A 52 3.44 -0.90 -2.87
C LEU A 52 3.76 -2.36 -3.20
N VAL A 53 4.85 -2.87 -2.61
CA VAL A 53 5.22 -4.28 -2.69
C VAL A 53 4.95 -4.94 -1.34
N LEU A 54 4.16 -6.00 -1.36
CA LEU A 54 3.82 -6.80 -0.20
C LEU A 54 4.51 -8.15 -0.26
N ALA A 55 5.09 -8.59 0.86
CA ALA A 55 5.77 -9.87 1.00
C ALA A 55 5.17 -10.72 2.12
N ASN A 56 5.55 -12.01 2.13
CA ASN A 56 5.16 -12.96 3.17
C ASN A 56 3.64 -13.10 3.34
N LEU A 57 2.89 -12.88 2.26
CA LEU A 57 1.45 -13.07 2.22
C LEU A 57 1.10 -14.56 2.29
N ASN A 58 0.09 -14.88 3.08
CA ASN A 58 -0.50 -16.19 3.28
C ASN A 58 -2.01 -16.17 2.93
N SER A 59 -2.67 -17.33 3.04
CA SER A 59 -4.08 -17.46 2.67
C SER A 59 -5.04 -16.67 3.56
N GLU A 60 -4.67 -16.42 4.81
CA GLU A 60 -5.48 -15.64 5.76
C GLU A 60 -5.40 -14.14 5.41
N ASP A 61 -4.21 -13.64 5.08
CA ASP A 61 -3.99 -12.26 4.65
C ASP A 61 -4.86 -11.88 3.45
N ILE A 62 -5.03 -12.79 2.48
CA ILE A 62 -5.82 -12.55 1.26
C ILE A 62 -7.32 -12.40 1.57
N GLN A 63 -7.77 -12.96 2.69
CA GLN A 63 -9.17 -12.89 3.15
C GLN A 63 -9.43 -11.77 4.14
N ASP A 64 -8.37 -11.12 4.65
CA ASP A 64 -8.50 -10.02 5.59
C ASP A 64 -9.01 -8.74 4.93
N ASP A 65 -9.68 -7.92 5.73
CA ASP A 65 -10.33 -6.69 5.29
C ASP A 65 -9.34 -5.70 4.67
N TRP A 66 -8.13 -5.58 5.21
CA TRP A 66 -7.09 -4.67 4.70
C TRP A 66 -6.70 -5.03 3.25
N PHE A 67 -6.52 -6.33 2.95
CA PHE A 67 -6.12 -6.80 1.63
C PHE A 67 -7.26 -6.63 0.63
N VAL A 68 -8.48 -6.97 1.06
CA VAL A 68 -9.70 -6.79 0.25
C VAL A 68 -9.94 -5.31 -0.05
N ASN A 69 -9.68 -4.41 0.91
CA ASN A 69 -9.82 -2.98 0.70
C ASN A 69 -8.72 -2.42 -0.20
N LEU A 70 -7.46 -2.84 0.00
CA LEU A 70 -6.35 -2.49 -0.90
C LEU A 70 -6.69 -2.85 -2.35
N CYS A 71 -7.21 -4.06 -2.60
CA CYS A 71 -7.62 -4.49 -3.94
C CYS A 71 -8.74 -3.64 -4.57
N LYS A 72 -9.53 -2.91 -3.78
CA LYS A 72 -10.60 -2.02 -4.30
C LYS A 72 -10.08 -0.64 -4.67
N VAL A 73 -9.04 -0.16 -3.97
CA VAL A 73 -8.52 1.21 -4.11
C VAL A 73 -7.23 1.29 -4.93
N SER A 74 -6.64 0.15 -5.27
CA SER A 74 -5.41 0.06 -6.04
C SER A 74 -5.57 -0.79 -7.30
N THR A 75 -4.60 -0.70 -8.20
CA THR A 75 -4.46 -1.60 -9.34
C THR A 75 -3.37 -2.61 -9.04
N LYS A 76 -3.69 -3.89 -9.11
CA LYS A 76 -2.70 -4.96 -9.00
C LYS A 76 -1.85 -5.01 -10.28
N LEU A 77 -0.52 -5.04 -10.14
CA LEU A 77 0.45 -5.05 -11.24
C LEU A 77 0.77 -6.47 -11.74
#